data_AF-A0A3Q8X2C5-F1
#
_entry.id   AF-A0A3Q8X2C5-F1
#
_cell.length_a   1.000
_cell.length_b   1.000
_cell.length_c   1.000
_cell.angle_alpha   90.00
_cell.angle_beta   90.00
_cell.angle_gamma   90.00
#
_symmetry.space_group_name_H-M   'P 1'
#
loop_
_entity.id
_entity.type
_entity.pdbx_description
1 polymer ?
#
loop_
_entity_poly.entity_id
_entity_poly.type
_entity_poly.pdbx_seq_one_letter_code
_entity_poly.pdbx_strand_id
1 'polypeptide(L)'
;MFMLKKRKLTFSFILLSAFILTIHSIVVAAPSTTLKLKTSAFNVVFDGKKLVLPDGQYVFAVNGTSYVPLRFMSYGLQKSVQWDAKTQKVTVSTPTKQEAVVLKDYLTNMVAYGNEVSAKGGVTIQIAPKAVHIVVDGNTKVLPSGQSGYIVNNTLYVPVRFMSEAVGTAIQWDAVKKQVSAESAAYRAEHGNSGTGSSTGGNGTGGSTGGSTGGTTGGSTGGAIGGGSTTKPTYESITANAEQRLNTLQSGCQSSLMSIGIKYIGTDDSTEKTKLKNQGYAQLDSCTAKFNTIISDTEKQLKANGYSTAVLQSYRDEFNRQVEAGKEIMKGMA
;
A
#
# COMPACT_ATOMS: atom_id res chain seq x y z
N MET A 1 -34.92 -51.67 59.48
CA MET A 1 -35.54 -50.58 58.70
C MET A 1 -35.14 -50.76 57.24
N PHE A 2 -36.11 -51.07 56.38
CA PHE A 2 -36.13 -51.12 54.90
C PHE A 2 -34.77 -51.18 54.14
N MET A 3 -34.30 -52.31 53.60
CA MET A 3 -34.67 -52.98 52.32
C MET A 3 -34.66 -52.11 51.05
N LEU A 4 -33.67 -52.35 50.17
CA LEU A 4 -33.75 -52.67 48.71
C LEU A 4 -32.32 -52.52 48.10
N LYS A 5 -31.51 -53.57 47.88
CA LYS A 5 -31.50 -54.62 46.84
C LYS A 5 -31.39 -54.13 45.38
N LYS A 6 -30.14 -54.18 44.89
CA LYS A 6 -29.60 -54.55 43.55
C LYS A 6 -30.35 -54.11 42.28
N ARG A 7 -29.58 -53.56 41.31
CA ARG A 7 -29.43 -54.18 39.99
C ARG A 7 -28.15 -53.74 39.27
N LYS A 8 -27.31 -54.73 38.94
CA LYS A 8 -26.34 -54.64 37.84
C LYS A 8 -27.12 -54.87 36.54
N LEU A 9 -26.84 -54.09 35.50
CA LEU A 9 -27.25 -54.42 34.13
C LEU A 9 -26.12 -54.06 33.17
N THR A 10 -25.35 -55.08 32.81
CA THR A 10 -24.47 -55.09 31.64
C THR A 10 -25.32 -55.33 30.39
N PHE A 11 -25.18 -54.49 29.37
CA PHE A 11 -25.58 -54.81 28.00
C PHE A 11 -24.41 -54.51 27.06
N SER A 12 -23.98 -55.55 26.37
CA SER A 12 -23.03 -55.55 25.26
C SER A 12 -23.79 -55.47 23.93
N PHE A 13 -23.05 -55.18 22.85
CA PHE A 13 -23.36 -55.23 21.41
C PHE A 13 -23.73 -53.93 20.67
N ILE A 14 -22.67 -53.32 20.11
CA ILE A 14 -22.45 -52.97 18.69
C ILE A 14 -23.68 -52.49 17.90
N LEU A 15 -23.68 -51.20 17.53
CA LEU A 15 -24.29 -50.74 16.28
C LEU A 15 -23.49 -49.56 15.69
N LEU A 16 -22.91 -49.88 14.54
CA LEU A 16 -22.23 -49.06 13.54
C LEU A 16 -22.99 -47.75 13.24
N SER A 17 -22.34 -46.58 13.38
CA SER A 17 -22.87 -45.31 12.87
C SER A 17 -21.74 -44.27 12.67
N ALA A 18 -21.28 -44.18 11.42
CA ALA A 18 -20.69 -43.01 10.75
C ALA A 18 -19.61 -42.19 11.49
N PHE A 19 -18.36 -42.69 11.46
CA PHE A 19 -17.20 -41.82 11.51
C PHE A 19 -17.10 -41.08 10.17
N ILE A 20 -17.60 -39.84 10.13
CA ILE A 20 -17.51 -38.95 8.97
C ILE A 20 -16.04 -38.60 8.78
N LEU A 21 -15.38 -39.27 7.82
CA LEU A 21 -14.13 -38.80 7.23
C LEU A 21 -14.45 -37.46 6.54
N THR A 22 -14.22 -36.34 7.23
CA THR A 22 -14.15 -35.04 6.57
C THR A 22 -12.89 -35.05 5.72
N ILE A 23 -13.08 -35.32 4.43
CA ILE A 23 -12.12 -35.11 3.37
C ILE A 23 -11.75 -33.62 3.44
N HIS A 24 -10.63 -33.30 4.07
CA HIS A 24 -10.05 -31.98 3.90
C HIS A 24 -9.56 -31.98 2.45
N SER A 25 -10.30 -31.30 1.57
CA SER A 25 -9.82 -31.01 0.23
C SER A 25 -8.49 -30.27 0.39
N ILE A 26 -7.40 -30.99 0.17
CA ILE A 26 -6.08 -30.39 0.02
C ILE A 26 -6.17 -29.62 -1.29
N VAL A 27 -6.47 -28.32 -1.18
CA VAL A 27 -6.26 -27.40 -2.30
C VAL A 27 -4.76 -27.31 -2.46
N VAL A 28 -4.21 -28.18 -3.32
CA VAL A 28 -2.83 -28.06 -3.78
C VAL A 28 -2.77 -26.72 -4.51
N ALA A 29 -2.18 -25.72 -3.85
CA ALA A 29 -1.92 -24.43 -4.47
C ALA A 29 -1.02 -24.70 -5.69
N ALA A 30 -1.54 -24.46 -6.90
CA ALA A 30 -0.77 -24.56 -8.12
C ALA A 30 0.52 -23.72 -7.97
N PRO A 31 1.68 -24.20 -8.46
CA PRO A 31 2.92 -23.45 -8.37
C PRO A 31 2.71 -22.07 -8.99
N SER A 32 2.87 -21.03 -8.18
CA SER A 32 2.70 -19.64 -8.62
C SER A 32 3.90 -19.31 -9.51
N THR A 33 3.71 -19.29 -10.82
CA THR A 33 4.79 -19.00 -11.76
C THR A 33 5.31 -17.60 -11.51
N THR A 34 6.54 -17.48 -11.04
CA THR A 34 7.15 -16.18 -10.79
C THR A 34 7.67 -15.60 -12.10
N LEU A 35 7.34 -14.33 -12.38
CA LEU A 35 7.81 -13.62 -13.56
C LEU A 35 8.91 -12.61 -13.17
N LYS A 36 10.01 -12.57 -13.93
CA LYS A 36 11.03 -11.52 -13.82
C LYS A 36 10.81 -10.49 -14.91
N LEU A 37 10.77 -9.21 -14.55
CA LEU A 37 10.57 -8.12 -15.50
C LEU A 37 11.33 -6.86 -15.07
N LYS A 38 11.45 -5.90 -15.99
CA LYS A 38 12.03 -4.59 -15.71
C LYS A 38 10.94 -3.55 -15.45
N THR A 39 11.18 -2.67 -14.48
CA THR A 39 10.32 -1.52 -14.19
C THR A 39 10.41 -0.46 -15.28
N SER A 40 9.39 0.39 -15.36
CA SER A 40 9.27 1.48 -16.32
C SER A 40 9.52 2.82 -15.64
N ALA A 41 10.32 3.68 -16.28
CA ALA A 41 10.45 5.06 -15.85
C ALA A 41 9.21 5.84 -16.32
N PHE A 42 8.47 6.41 -15.37
CA PHE A 42 7.21 7.10 -15.63
C PHE A 42 7.07 8.31 -14.70
N ASN A 43 6.54 9.42 -15.22
CA ASN A 43 6.05 10.54 -14.44
C ASN A 43 4.73 10.14 -13.76
N VAL A 44 4.57 10.51 -12.50
CA VAL A 44 3.35 10.29 -11.72
C VAL A 44 2.83 11.66 -11.34
N VAL A 45 1.66 12.05 -11.84
CA VAL A 45 1.12 13.40 -11.65
C VAL A 45 -0.28 13.34 -11.05
N PHE A 46 -0.47 13.93 -9.88
CA PHE A 46 -1.78 14.05 -9.24
C PHE A 46 -2.05 15.49 -8.88
N ASP A 47 -3.27 15.98 -9.14
CA ASP A 47 -3.68 17.34 -8.79
C ASP A 47 -2.69 18.40 -9.31
N GLY A 48 -2.24 18.20 -10.56
CA GLY A 48 -1.23 19.03 -11.22
C GLY A 48 0.21 18.91 -10.68
N LYS A 49 0.43 18.15 -9.61
CA LYS A 49 1.75 17.99 -8.96
C LYS A 49 2.41 16.69 -9.39
N LYS A 50 3.68 16.78 -9.80
CA LYS A 50 4.53 15.60 -10.03
C LYS A 50 4.91 15.01 -8.67
N LEU A 51 4.64 13.72 -8.48
CA LEU A 51 4.92 12.99 -7.25
C LEU A 51 6.01 11.92 -7.48
N VAL A 52 6.81 11.66 -6.46
CA VAL A 52 7.84 10.62 -6.39
C VAL A 52 7.28 9.40 -5.69
N LEU A 53 7.45 8.22 -6.29
CA LEU A 53 7.10 6.97 -5.63
C LEU A 53 8.08 6.69 -4.49
N PRO A 54 7.61 6.17 -3.34
CA PRO A 54 8.48 5.73 -2.26
C PRO A 54 9.48 4.69 -2.74
N ASP A 55 10.64 4.64 -2.10
CA ASP A 55 11.66 3.66 -2.44
C ASP A 55 11.11 2.23 -2.38
N GLY A 56 11.48 1.43 -3.38
CA GLY A 56 10.97 0.06 -3.55
C GLY A 56 9.59 -0.03 -4.21
N GLN A 57 8.96 1.10 -4.56
CA GLN A 57 7.75 1.15 -5.37
C GLN A 57 8.05 1.55 -6.81
N TYR A 58 7.33 0.92 -7.74
CA TYR A 58 7.62 1.04 -9.17
C TYR A 58 6.35 1.13 -10.02
N VAL A 59 6.54 1.40 -11.30
CA VAL A 59 5.52 1.16 -12.33
C VAL A 59 6.09 0.13 -13.28
N PHE A 60 5.28 -0.79 -13.77
CA PHE A 60 5.72 -1.82 -14.71
C PHE A 60 4.56 -2.31 -15.57
N ALA A 61 4.87 -3.11 -16.59
CA ALA A 61 3.87 -3.75 -17.44
C ALA A 61 4.00 -5.28 -17.42
N VAL A 62 2.86 -5.97 -17.42
CA VAL A 62 2.77 -7.42 -17.57
C VAL A 62 1.83 -7.69 -18.73
N ASN A 63 2.32 -8.37 -19.79
CA ASN A 63 1.53 -8.71 -20.98
C ASN A 63 0.74 -7.51 -21.55
N GLY A 64 1.41 -6.36 -21.71
CA GLY A 64 0.80 -5.12 -22.21
C GLY A 64 -0.13 -4.40 -21.23
N THR A 65 -0.36 -4.93 -20.03
CA THR A 65 -1.15 -4.28 -18.98
C THR A 65 -0.24 -3.51 -18.03
N SER A 66 -0.47 -2.20 -17.85
CA SER A 66 0.28 -1.36 -16.90
C SER A 66 -0.18 -1.56 -15.46
N TYR A 67 0.77 -1.67 -14.53
CA TYR A 67 0.54 -1.87 -13.10
C TYR A 67 1.12 -0.73 -12.28
N VAL A 68 0.36 -0.33 -11.25
CA VAL A 68 0.69 0.76 -10.33
C VAL A 68 0.46 0.36 -8.87
N PRO A 69 1.18 0.96 -7.92
CA PRO A 69 1.02 0.68 -6.49
C PRO A 69 -0.33 1.21 -6.00
N LEU A 70 -1.24 0.30 -5.64
CA LEU A 70 -2.63 0.62 -5.31
C LEU A 70 -2.73 1.70 -4.23
N ARG A 71 -1.95 1.55 -3.14
CA ARG A 71 -1.99 2.47 -2.00
C ARG A 71 -1.56 3.88 -2.40
N PHE A 72 -0.43 4.03 -3.07
CA PHE A 72 0.07 5.34 -3.47
C PHE A 72 -0.88 6.04 -4.45
N MET A 73 -1.42 5.30 -5.44
CA MET A 73 -2.39 5.87 -6.37
C MET A 73 -3.67 6.31 -5.67
N SER A 74 -4.16 5.51 -4.72
CA SER A 74 -5.32 5.88 -3.89
C SER A 74 -5.04 7.15 -3.09
N TYR A 75 -3.84 7.25 -2.54
CA TYR A 75 -3.38 8.43 -1.81
C TYR A 75 -3.37 9.67 -2.70
N GLY A 76 -2.83 9.58 -3.92
CA GLY A 76 -2.88 10.67 -4.90
C GLY A 76 -4.30 11.11 -5.27
N LEU A 77 -5.28 10.20 -5.18
CA LEU A 77 -6.72 10.48 -5.36
C LEU A 77 -7.41 10.96 -4.08
N GLN A 78 -6.66 11.24 -3.02
CA GLN A 78 -7.16 11.64 -1.70
C GLN A 78 -8.08 10.59 -1.04
N LYS A 79 -7.80 9.29 -1.25
CA LYS A 79 -8.53 8.16 -0.63
C LYS A 79 -7.69 7.49 0.45
N SER A 80 -8.31 7.05 1.55
CA SER A 80 -7.64 6.23 2.57
C SER A 80 -7.55 4.77 2.12
N VAL A 81 -6.54 4.04 2.63
CA VAL A 81 -6.32 2.63 2.30
C VAL A 81 -5.93 1.85 3.55
N GLN A 82 -6.74 0.86 3.88
CA GLN A 82 -6.49 -0.07 4.98
C GLN A 82 -6.23 -1.49 4.46
N TRP A 83 -5.36 -2.20 5.14
CA TRP A 83 -5.01 -3.59 4.84
C TRP A 83 -5.36 -4.48 6.03
N ASP A 84 -6.17 -5.51 5.79
CA ASP A 84 -6.41 -6.61 6.70
C ASP A 84 -5.62 -7.83 6.21
N ALA A 85 -4.56 -8.15 6.95
CA ALA A 85 -3.69 -9.27 6.62
C ALA A 85 -4.35 -10.64 6.80
N LYS A 86 -5.31 -10.77 7.74
CA LYS A 86 -5.99 -12.05 8.02
C LYS A 86 -6.88 -12.44 6.85
N THR A 87 -7.60 -11.47 6.29
CA THR A 87 -8.52 -11.69 5.18
C THR A 87 -7.91 -11.34 3.82
N GLN A 88 -6.62 -10.95 3.77
CA GLN A 88 -5.94 -10.44 2.57
C GLN A 88 -6.78 -9.37 1.85
N LYS A 89 -7.41 -8.50 2.64
CA LYS A 89 -8.40 -7.54 2.18
C LYS A 89 -7.84 -6.14 2.22
N VAL A 90 -7.94 -5.44 1.09
CA VAL A 90 -7.70 -4.02 0.98
C VAL A 90 -9.03 -3.30 1.03
N THR A 91 -9.13 -2.26 1.84
CA THR A 91 -10.28 -1.35 1.86
C THR A 91 -9.80 0.04 1.47
N VAL A 92 -10.32 0.55 0.36
CA VAL A 92 -10.13 1.92 -0.10
C VAL A 92 -11.42 2.68 0.19
N SER A 93 -11.33 3.86 0.80
CA SER A 93 -12.51 4.62 1.21
C SER A 93 -12.25 6.12 1.20
N THR A 94 -13.32 6.91 1.27
CA THR A 94 -13.22 8.32 1.66
C THR A 94 -12.56 8.43 3.05
N PRO A 95 -11.49 9.23 3.20
CA PRO A 95 -10.82 9.40 4.47
C PRO A 95 -11.70 10.18 5.46
N THR A 96 -11.52 9.93 6.76
CA THR A 96 -11.94 10.86 7.81
C THR A 96 -11.21 12.20 7.68
N LYS A 97 -11.68 13.25 8.36
CA LYS A 97 -11.01 14.58 8.32
C LYS A 97 -9.55 14.49 8.76
N GLN A 98 -9.26 13.69 9.78
CA GLN A 98 -7.90 13.48 10.28
C GLN A 98 -7.04 12.73 9.27
N GLU A 99 -7.54 11.63 8.70
CA GLU A 99 -6.84 10.89 7.66
C GLU A 99 -6.58 11.76 6.41
N ALA A 100 -7.52 12.65 6.05
CA ALA A 100 -7.36 13.57 4.93
C ALA A 100 -6.21 14.57 5.16
N VAL A 101 -6.07 15.09 6.38
CA VAL A 101 -4.95 15.97 6.76
C VAL A 101 -3.62 15.21 6.66
N VAL A 102 -3.55 14.02 7.25
CA VAL A 102 -2.34 13.16 7.20
C VAL A 102 -1.97 12.82 5.76
N LEU A 103 -2.98 12.51 4.93
CA LEU A 103 -2.77 12.18 3.53
C LEU A 103 -2.24 13.38 2.74
N LYS A 104 -2.76 14.59 2.99
CA LYS A 104 -2.27 15.81 2.35
C LYS A 104 -0.81 16.10 2.72
N ASP A 105 -0.43 15.89 3.97
CA ASP A 105 0.96 16.02 4.43
C ASP A 105 1.86 14.97 3.77
N TYR A 106 1.43 13.70 3.75
CA TYR A 106 2.12 12.63 3.04
C TYR A 106 2.39 13.00 1.57
N LEU A 107 1.36 13.46 0.82
CA LEU A 107 1.51 13.82 -0.58
C LEU A 107 2.41 15.04 -0.79
N THR A 108 2.37 16.01 0.13
CA THR A 108 3.25 17.20 0.08
C THR A 108 4.73 16.80 0.16
N ASN A 109 5.05 15.81 0.99
CA ASN A 109 6.40 15.25 1.10
C ASN A 109 6.83 14.39 -0.10
N MET A 110 5.88 14.01 -0.96
CA MET A 110 6.14 13.23 -2.17
C MET A 110 6.25 14.11 -3.41
N VAL A 111 6.04 15.43 -3.32
CA VAL A 111 6.18 16.32 -4.48
C VAL A 111 7.64 16.29 -4.95
N ALA A 112 7.82 16.03 -6.24
CA ALA A 112 9.13 15.99 -6.87
C ALA A 112 9.76 17.40 -6.92
N TYR A 113 11.04 17.50 -6.58
CA TYR A 113 11.81 18.73 -6.72
C TYR A 113 12.84 18.64 -7.84
N GLY A 114 12.98 19.71 -8.61
CA GLY A 114 13.92 19.77 -9.74
C GLY A 114 13.71 18.62 -10.73
N ASN A 115 14.76 17.84 -10.97
CA ASN A 115 14.78 16.76 -11.97
C ASN A 115 14.53 15.37 -11.38
N GLU A 116 13.91 15.29 -10.19
CA GLU A 116 13.59 14.01 -9.57
C GLU A 116 12.72 13.12 -10.46
N VAL A 117 13.07 11.84 -10.48
CA VAL A 117 12.39 10.80 -11.24
C VAL A 117 11.22 10.28 -10.41
N SER A 118 10.00 10.39 -10.94
CA SER A 118 8.79 9.94 -10.25
C SER A 118 8.79 8.44 -9.97
N ALA A 119 8.83 7.61 -11.02
CA ALA A 119 8.96 6.17 -10.93
C ALA A 119 10.28 5.74 -11.58
N LYS A 120 11.11 4.98 -10.84
CA LYS A 120 12.42 4.51 -11.31
C LYS A 120 12.24 3.34 -12.30
N GLY A 121 12.81 3.50 -13.50
CA GLY A 121 12.81 2.47 -14.54
C GLY A 121 14.06 1.59 -14.53
N GLY A 122 13.99 0.44 -15.22
CA GLY A 122 15.14 -0.44 -15.45
C GLY A 122 15.51 -1.36 -14.29
N VAL A 123 14.79 -1.28 -13.16
CA VAL A 123 15.01 -2.17 -12.01
C VAL A 123 14.42 -3.54 -12.32
N THR A 124 15.18 -4.61 -12.13
CA THR A 124 14.67 -5.97 -12.28
C THR A 124 13.93 -6.37 -11.01
N ILE A 125 12.64 -6.72 -11.15
CA ILE A 125 11.80 -7.21 -10.05
C ILE A 125 11.25 -8.60 -10.38
N GLN A 126 10.97 -9.38 -9.34
CA GLN A 126 10.30 -10.67 -9.44
C GLN A 126 8.89 -10.54 -8.86
N ILE A 127 7.90 -10.96 -9.64
CA ILE A 127 6.49 -10.86 -9.27
C ILE A 127 5.85 -12.25 -9.22
N ALA A 128 4.89 -12.42 -8.32
CA ALA A 128 4.06 -13.61 -8.23
C ALA A 128 2.58 -13.16 -8.09
N PRO A 129 1.64 -13.77 -8.84
CA PRO A 129 0.23 -13.49 -8.69
C PRO A 129 -0.22 -13.68 -7.24
N LYS A 130 -1.03 -12.75 -6.74
CA LYS A 130 -1.62 -12.81 -5.41
C LYS A 130 -3.11 -12.56 -5.49
N ALA A 131 -3.88 -13.51 -4.97
CA ALA A 131 -5.29 -13.29 -4.69
C ALA A 131 -5.43 -12.23 -3.58
N VAL A 132 -6.19 -11.19 -3.85
CA VAL A 132 -6.48 -10.10 -2.90
C VAL A 132 -7.95 -9.74 -2.99
N HIS A 133 -8.58 -9.49 -1.85
CA HIS A 133 -9.94 -9.00 -1.79
C HIS A 133 -9.89 -7.47 -1.76
N ILE A 134 -10.47 -6.80 -2.76
CA ILE A 134 -10.43 -5.34 -2.85
C ILE A 134 -11.83 -4.81 -2.65
N VAL A 135 -12.00 -3.90 -1.69
CA VAL A 135 -13.24 -3.19 -1.42
C VAL A 135 -12.98 -1.70 -1.61
N VAL A 136 -13.79 -1.04 -2.43
CA VAL A 136 -13.71 0.41 -2.66
C VAL A 136 -15.05 1.06 -2.36
N ASP A 137 -15.04 2.01 -1.41
CA ASP A 137 -16.23 2.72 -0.93
C ASP A 137 -17.38 1.74 -0.59
N GLY A 138 -17.05 0.68 0.14
CA GLY A 138 -17.98 -0.38 0.58
C GLY A 138 -18.30 -1.46 -0.46
N ASN A 139 -17.88 -1.29 -1.72
CA ASN A 139 -18.20 -2.22 -2.80
C ASN A 139 -17.04 -3.16 -3.11
N THR A 140 -17.29 -4.46 -3.19
CA THR A 140 -16.30 -5.44 -3.66
C THR A 140 -15.94 -5.18 -5.12
N LYS A 141 -14.65 -5.07 -5.41
CA LYS A 141 -14.10 -4.87 -6.75
C LYS A 141 -13.29 -6.10 -7.15
N VAL A 142 -13.60 -6.64 -8.32
CA VAL A 142 -12.96 -7.84 -8.86
C VAL A 142 -12.02 -7.41 -9.98
N LEU A 143 -10.79 -7.96 -9.96
CA LEU A 143 -9.84 -7.74 -11.04
C LEU A 143 -10.38 -8.32 -12.36
N PRO A 144 -10.12 -7.68 -13.52
CA PRO A 144 -10.58 -8.20 -14.80
C PRO A 144 -10.10 -9.63 -15.06
N SER A 145 -10.91 -10.41 -15.78
CA SER A 145 -10.55 -11.79 -16.14
C SER A 145 -9.18 -11.84 -16.83
N GLY A 146 -8.34 -12.80 -16.42
CA GLY A 146 -6.97 -12.94 -16.91
C GLY A 146 -5.94 -11.97 -16.31
N GLN A 147 -6.34 -11.08 -15.40
CA GLN A 147 -5.44 -10.18 -14.67
C GLN A 147 -5.33 -10.61 -13.21
N SER A 148 -4.24 -10.20 -12.54
CA SER A 148 -3.95 -10.57 -11.15
C SER A 148 -3.36 -9.39 -10.40
N GLY A 149 -3.55 -9.38 -9.08
CA GLY A 149 -2.77 -8.50 -8.20
C GLY A 149 -1.36 -9.06 -8.03
N TYR A 150 -0.39 -8.19 -7.79
CA TYR A 150 0.98 -8.60 -7.46
C TYR A 150 1.43 -7.94 -6.17
N ILE A 151 2.14 -8.67 -5.31
CA ILE A 151 2.82 -8.07 -4.17
C ILE A 151 4.33 -8.06 -4.44
N VAL A 152 4.92 -6.87 -4.49
CA VAL A 152 6.36 -6.66 -4.65
C VAL A 152 6.81 -5.70 -3.56
N ASN A 153 7.84 -6.06 -2.79
CA ASN A 153 8.33 -5.24 -1.66
C ASN A 153 7.19 -4.78 -0.73
N ASN A 154 6.33 -5.71 -0.32
CA ASN A 154 5.15 -5.44 0.52
C ASN A 154 4.13 -4.43 -0.06
N THR A 155 4.25 -4.09 -1.34
CA THR A 155 3.36 -3.17 -2.03
C THR A 155 2.45 -3.96 -2.96
N LEU A 156 1.14 -3.74 -2.84
CA LEU A 156 0.16 -4.32 -3.75
C LEU A 156 0.07 -3.49 -5.04
N TYR A 157 0.20 -4.17 -6.16
CA TYR A 157 0.07 -3.64 -7.51
C TYR A 157 -1.18 -4.16 -8.17
N VAL A 158 -1.88 -3.25 -8.84
CA VAL A 158 -3.08 -3.56 -9.62
C VAL A 158 -3.01 -2.89 -11.00
N PRO A 159 -3.78 -3.39 -11.98
CA PRO A 159 -3.89 -2.76 -13.28
C PRO A 159 -4.38 -1.31 -13.16
N VAL A 160 -3.79 -0.39 -13.92
CA VAL A 160 -4.21 1.03 -13.94
C VAL A 160 -5.69 1.18 -14.31
N ARG A 161 -6.17 0.42 -15.30
CA ARG A 161 -7.56 0.44 -15.74
C ARG A 161 -8.52 -0.01 -14.63
N PHE A 162 -8.20 -1.14 -13.97
CA PHE A 162 -8.97 -1.59 -12.80
C PHE A 162 -9.01 -0.52 -11.72
N MET A 163 -7.88 0.12 -11.41
CA MET A 163 -7.82 1.17 -10.40
C MET A 163 -8.76 2.34 -10.76
N SER A 164 -8.75 2.78 -12.02
CA SER A 164 -9.60 3.86 -12.51
C SER A 164 -11.09 3.54 -12.38
N GLU A 165 -11.50 2.33 -12.78
CA GLU A 165 -12.88 1.85 -12.67
C GLU A 165 -13.31 1.64 -11.21
N ALA A 166 -12.40 1.11 -10.39
CA ALA A 166 -12.67 0.78 -9.00
C ALA A 166 -12.96 2.02 -8.15
N VAL A 167 -12.16 3.09 -8.33
CA VAL A 167 -12.29 4.37 -7.60
C VAL A 167 -13.21 5.38 -8.29
N GLY A 168 -13.73 5.08 -9.48
CA GLY A 168 -14.63 5.96 -10.23
C GLY A 168 -13.97 7.27 -10.70
N THR A 169 -12.65 7.28 -10.87
CA THR A 169 -11.91 8.45 -11.36
C THR A 169 -11.03 8.04 -12.52
N ALA A 170 -11.04 8.82 -13.60
CA ALA A 170 -10.18 8.58 -14.76
C ALA A 170 -8.70 8.71 -14.37
N ILE A 171 -7.95 7.60 -14.48
CA ILE A 171 -6.50 7.60 -14.36
C ILE A 171 -5.93 7.49 -15.76
N GLN A 172 -5.39 8.60 -16.26
CA GLN A 172 -4.85 8.71 -17.61
C GLN A 172 -3.47 8.08 -17.68
N TRP A 173 -3.26 7.27 -18.71
CA TRP A 173 -1.97 6.68 -19.03
C TRP A 173 -1.51 7.19 -20.38
N ASP A 174 -0.49 8.06 -20.39
CA ASP A 174 0.13 8.59 -21.60
C ASP A 174 1.49 7.90 -21.82
N ALA A 175 1.52 6.97 -22.78
CA ALA A 175 2.74 6.23 -23.10
C ALA A 175 3.80 7.10 -23.79
N VAL A 176 3.41 8.15 -24.50
CA VAL A 176 4.32 9.04 -25.24
C VAL A 176 5.04 9.96 -24.26
N LYS A 177 4.29 10.60 -23.36
CA LYS A 177 4.86 11.43 -22.27
C LYS A 177 5.44 10.60 -21.13
N LYS A 178 5.27 9.28 -21.17
CA LYS A 178 5.58 8.36 -20.08
C LYS A 178 5.01 8.87 -18.76
N GLN A 179 3.71 9.16 -18.74
CA GLN A 179 3.05 9.79 -17.60
C GLN A 179 1.77 9.04 -17.22
N VAL A 180 1.61 8.79 -15.92
CA VAL A 180 0.32 8.47 -15.33
C VAL A 180 -0.19 9.71 -14.62
N SER A 181 -1.44 10.10 -14.88
CA SER A 181 -2.02 11.28 -14.24
C SER A 181 -3.49 11.13 -13.89
N ALA A 182 -3.89 11.72 -12.78
CA ALA A 182 -5.30 11.83 -12.40
C ALA A 182 -5.52 13.07 -11.53
N GLU A 183 -6.79 13.42 -11.37
CA GLU A 183 -7.20 14.49 -10.46
C GLU A 183 -8.12 13.89 -9.41
N SER A 184 -7.95 14.31 -8.16
CA SER A 184 -8.86 13.98 -7.08
C SER A 184 -10.20 14.70 -7.27
N ALA A 185 -11.26 14.16 -6.65
CA ALA A 185 -12.57 14.80 -6.69
C ALA A 185 -12.53 16.21 -6.07
N ALA A 186 -11.77 16.40 -4.99
CA ALA A 186 -11.60 17.68 -4.33
C ALA A 186 -10.91 18.71 -5.24
N TYR A 187 -9.82 18.32 -5.91
CA TYR A 187 -9.11 19.21 -6.83
C TYR A 187 -10.00 19.70 -7.98
N ARG A 188 -10.78 18.81 -8.58
CA ARG A 188 -11.76 19.18 -9.63
C ARG A 188 -12.84 20.12 -9.13
N ALA A 189 -13.29 19.95 -7.88
CA ALA A 189 -14.29 20.83 -7.28
C ALA A 189 -13.74 22.24 -7.06
N GLU A 190 -12.46 22.37 -6.71
CA GLU A 190 -11.79 23.67 -6.46
C GLU A 190 -11.42 24.43 -7.75
N HIS A 191 -11.04 23.73 -8.82
CA HIS A 191 -10.47 24.35 -10.03
C HIS A 191 -11.47 24.50 -11.18
N GLY A 192 -12.73 24.17 -10.95
CA GLY A 192 -13.74 24.07 -12.02
C GLY A 192 -13.47 22.86 -12.91
N ASN A 193 -14.54 22.22 -13.38
CA ASN A 193 -14.45 20.97 -14.11
C ASN A 193 -13.72 21.15 -15.46
N SER A 194 -12.40 20.91 -15.48
CA SER A 194 -11.62 20.66 -16.70
C SER A 194 -11.71 19.17 -17.10
N GLY A 195 -12.89 18.58 -16.90
CA GLY A 195 -13.17 17.19 -17.24
C GLY A 195 -13.95 17.12 -18.55
N THR A 196 -13.24 17.06 -19.67
CA THR A 196 -13.73 16.41 -20.89
C THR A 196 -13.84 14.91 -20.58
N GLY A 197 -14.96 14.55 -19.98
CA GLY A 197 -15.31 13.20 -19.59
C GLY A 197 -16.82 13.06 -19.65
N SER A 198 -17.39 13.35 -20.82
CA SER A 198 -18.80 13.11 -21.11
C SER A 198 -19.05 11.61 -21.03
N SER A 199 -19.60 11.17 -19.90
CA SER A 199 -20.42 9.97 -19.86
C SER A 199 -21.76 10.34 -20.49
N THR A 200 -21.96 9.96 -21.75
CA THR A 200 -23.29 9.86 -22.33
C THR A 200 -23.33 8.66 -23.25
N GLY A 201 -23.74 7.52 -22.67
CA GLY A 201 -24.39 6.46 -23.43
C GLY A 201 -25.85 6.85 -23.62
N GLY A 202 -26.28 7.03 -24.87
CA GLY A 202 -27.66 7.37 -25.22
C GLY A 202 -27.83 7.49 -26.73
N ASN A 203 -28.36 6.42 -27.32
CA ASN A 203 -28.71 6.20 -28.72
C ASN A 203 -29.67 7.28 -29.29
N GLY A 204 -29.45 7.74 -30.53
CA GLY A 204 -30.38 8.64 -31.23
C GLY A 204 -29.87 9.16 -32.57
N THR A 205 -30.38 8.57 -33.64
CA THR A 205 -30.19 8.91 -35.07
C THR A 205 -30.75 10.29 -35.48
N GLY A 206 -30.07 10.95 -36.43
CA GLY A 206 -30.70 11.73 -37.50
C GLY A 206 -30.47 13.26 -37.49
N GLY A 207 -30.10 13.81 -38.66
CA GLY A 207 -30.59 15.14 -39.07
C GLY A 207 -29.56 16.25 -39.30
N SER A 208 -29.38 16.56 -40.58
CA SER A 208 -28.64 17.65 -41.24
C SER A 208 -28.76 19.09 -40.72
N THR A 209 -27.80 19.89 -41.20
CA THR A 209 -27.81 21.33 -41.61
C THR A 209 -27.60 22.47 -40.59
N GLY A 210 -26.50 23.21 -40.82
CA GLY A 210 -26.56 24.66 -41.12
C GLY A 210 -26.01 25.64 -40.07
N GLY A 211 -25.04 26.48 -40.44
CA GLY A 211 -24.81 27.77 -39.76
C GLY A 211 -23.34 28.22 -39.69
N SER A 212 -22.99 29.19 -40.52
CA SER A 212 -21.65 29.81 -40.67
C SER A 212 -21.48 31.05 -39.77
N THR A 213 -20.27 31.62 -39.81
CA THR A 213 -19.74 32.89 -39.22
C THR A 213 -19.17 32.77 -37.80
N GLY A 214 -17.96 33.20 -37.46
CA GLY A 214 -16.98 34.08 -38.10
C GLY A 214 -16.50 35.10 -37.05
N GLY A 215 -15.21 35.15 -36.71
CA GLY A 215 -14.67 36.16 -35.79
C GLY A 215 -13.29 35.85 -35.20
N THR A 216 -12.25 36.38 -35.85
CA THR A 216 -10.84 36.36 -35.43
C THR A 216 -10.51 37.56 -34.53
N THR A 217 -9.33 37.49 -33.87
CA THR A 217 -8.58 38.50 -33.07
C THR A 217 -8.87 38.41 -31.57
N GLY A 218 -7.90 38.29 -30.66
CA GLY A 218 -6.47 38.60 -30.67
C GLY A 218 -6.21 39.54 -29.49
N GLY A 219 -5.51 39.08 -28.45
CA GLY A 219 -5.28 39.91 -27.26
C GLY A 219 -4.54 39.18 -26.15
N SER A 220 -3.23 38.96 -26.34
CA SER A 220 -2.29 38.62 -25.28
C SER A 220 -2.03 39.85 -24.43
N THR A 221 -2.30 39.79 -23.13
CA THR A 221 -1.60 40.62 -22.11
C THR A 221 -1.47 39.81 -20.83
N GLY A 222 -0.23 39.72 -20.35
CA GLY A 222 0.17 38.89 -19.22
C GLY A 222 -0.38 39.38 -17.88
N GLY A 223 -0.70 38.42 -17.02
CA GLY A 223 -0.91 38.59 -15.59
C GLY A 223 0.10 37.74 -14.84
N ALA A 224 0.88 38.41 -13.99
CA ALA A 224 2.07 37.92 -13.33
C ALA A 224 1.87 36.66 -12.46
N ILE A 225 2.91 35.83 -12.46
CA ILE A 225 3.13 34.72 -11.54
C ILE A 225 3.40 35.31 -10.16
N GLY A 226 2.40 35.26 -9.26
CA GLY A 226 2.50 35.70 -7.88
C GLY A 226 2.55 34.53 -6.90
N GLY A 227 3.74 34.26 -6.37
CA GLY A 227 4.07 33.57 -5.12
C GLY A 227 3.07 32.58 -4.52
N GLY A 228 3.28 31.28 -4.76
CA GLY A 228 2.70 30.23 -3.94
C GLY A 228 3.30 30.28 -2.53
N SER A 229 2.50 30.68 -1.55
CA SER A 229 2.89 30.60 -0.14
C SER A 229 3.04 29.12 0.24
N THR A 230 4.27 28.71 0.54
CA THR A 230 4.59 27.43 1.18
C THR A 230 4.04 27.45 2.61
N THR A 231 2.87 26.85 2.80
CA THR A 231 2.31 26.70 4.15
C THR A 231 3.19 25.77 4.96
N LYS A 232 3.76 26.30 6.05
CA LYS A 232 4.62 25.62 7.01
C LYS A 232 3.93 24.36 7.58
N PRO A 233 4.52 23.15 7.49
CA PRO A 233 3.96 21.93 8.09
C PRO A 233 3.75 22.10 9.60
N THR A 234 2.74 21.47 10.20
CA THR A 234 2.49 21.58 11.66
C THR A 234 3.34 20.57 12.42
N TYR A 235 3.52 20.80 13.72
CA TYR A 235 4.22 19.84 14.59
C TYR A 235 3.57 18.44 14.51
N GLU A 236 2.23 18.40 14.62
CA GLU A 236 1.44 17.19 14.62
C GLU A 236 1.54 16.43 13.29
N SER A 237 1.64 17.13 12.16
CA SER A 237 1.76 16.47 10.86
C SER A 237 3.12 15.78 10.70
N ILE A 238 4.20 16.47 11.11
CA ILE A 238 5.55 15.93 11.10
C ILE A 238 5.66 14.71 12.04
N THR A 239 5.08 14.78 13.24
CA THR A 239 5.13 13.66 14.19
C THR A 239 4.24 12.49 13.79
N ALA A 240 3.04 12.74 13.24
CA ALA A 240 2.16 11.69 12.73
C ALA A 240 2.78 10.95 11.53
N ASN A 241 3.48 11.68 10.64
CA ASN A 241 4.25 11.07 9.56
C ASN A 241 5.34 10.12 10.10
N ALA A 242 6.06 10.59 11.12
CA ALA A 242 7.08 9.78 11.79
C ALA A 242 6.47 8.51 12.39
N GLU A 243 5.37 8.64 13.15
CA GLU A 243 4.65 7.50 13.75
C GLU A 243 4.20 6.48 12.70
N GLN A 244 3.66 6.92 11.56
CA GLN A 244 3.26 6.01 10.49
C GLN A 244 4.45 5.24 9.90
N ARG A 245 5.58 5.94 9.67
CA ARG A 245 6.82 5.32 9.18
C ARG A 245 7.38 4.32 10.20
N LEU A 246 7.33 4.67 11.49
CA LEU A 246 7.73 3.81 12.61
C LEU A 246 6.84 2.57 12.73
N ASN A 247 5.52 2.71 12.63
CA ASN A 247 4.58 1.58 12.64
C ASN A 247 4.79 0.62 11.45
N THR A 248 5.08 1.20 10.28
CA THR A 248 5.41 0.42 9.08
C THR A 248 6.73 -0.35 9.26
N LEU A 249 7.75 0.31 9.82
CA LEU A 249 9.02 -0.32 10.16
C LEU A 249 8.82 -1.46 11.15
N GLN A 250 8.11 -1.22 12.25
CA GLN A 250 7.84 -2.21 13.30
C GLN A 250 7.18 -3.47 12.72
N SER A 251 6.11 -3.30 11.93
CA SER A 251 5.39 -4.42 11.32
C SER A 251 6.27 -5.23 10.37
N GLY A 252 7.12 -4.53 9.59
CA GLY A 252 8.10 -5.17 8.70
C GLY A 252 9.14 -5.98 9.47
N CYS A 253 9.71 -5.39 10.52
CA CYS A 253 10.71 -6.02 11.38
C CYS A 253 10.16 -7.26 12.09
N GLN A 254 8.98 -7.17 12.68
CA GLN A 254 8.31 -8.29 13.34
C GLN A 254 8.07 -9.45 12.37
N SER A 255 7.59 -9.18 11.16
CA SER A 255 7.35 -10.21 10.14
C SER A 255 8.64 -10.93 9.72
N SER A 256 9.71 -10.17 9.46
CA SER A 256 11.01 -10.75 9.10
C SER A 256 11.60 -11.60 10.23
N LEU A 257 11.54 -11.12 11.47
CA LEU A 257 12.03 -11.86 12.63
C LEU A 257 11.20 -13.13 12.90
N MET A 258 9.88 -13.06 12.78
CA MET A 258 9.01 -14.23 12.92
C MET A 258 9.33 -15.30 11.86
N SER A 259 9.58 -14.90 10.61
CA SER A 259 9.99 -15.81 9.54
C SER A 259 11.31 -16.53 9.86
N ILE A 260 12.29 -15.79 10.38
CA ILE A 260 13.57 -16.37 10.84
C ILE A 260 13.34 -17.32 12.01
N GLY A 261 12.52 -16.92 12.99
CA GLY A 261 12.17 -17.73 14.15
C GLY A 261 11.48 -19.05 13.80
N ILE A 262 10.55 -19.06 12.86
CA ILE A 262 9.87 -20.29 12.38
C ILE A 262 10.90 -21.25 11.76
N LYS A 263 11.81 -20.75 10.93
CA LYS A 263 12.88 -21.57 10.33
C LYS A 263 13.81 -22.15 11.40
N TYR A 264 14.11 -21.36 12.42
CA TYR A 264 14.99 -21.78 13.51
C TYR A 264 14.37 -22.91 14.34
N ILE A 265 13.07 -22.82 14.63
CA ILE A 265 12.34 -23.86 15.36
C ILE A 265 12.14 -25.11 14.50
N GLY A 266 12.02 -24.96 13.18
CA GLY A 266 11.77 -26.05 12.24
C GLY A 266 13.01 -26.83 11.79
N THR A 267 14.21 -26.52 12.29
CA THR A 267 15.45 -27.21 11.94
C THR A 267 16.17 -27.76 13.17
N ASP A 268 16.65 -28.99 13.09
CA ASP A 268 17.49 -29.61 14.13
C ASP A 268 19.00 -29.42 13.85
N ASP A 269 19.37 -28.88 12.69
CA ASP A 269 20.75 -28.62 12.31
C ASP A 269 21.34 -27.43 13.10
N SER A 270 22.38 -27.70 13.90
CA SER A 270 23.05 -26.70 14.75
C SER A 270 23.74 -25.58 13.96
N THR A 271 24.24 -25.88 12.76
CA THR A 271 24.88 -24.90 11.88
C THR A 271 23.84 -23.97 11.28
N GLU A 272 22.71 -24.52 10.82
CA GLU A 272 21.61 -23.70 10.29
C GLU A 272 20.95 -22.88 11.40
N LYS A 273 20.81 -23.42 12.63
CA LYS A 273 20.38 -22.64 13.81
C LYS A 273 21.28 -21.45 14.08
N THR A 274 22.60 -21.65 14.08
CA THR A 274 23.58 -20.57 14.30
C THR A 274 23.46 -19.48 13.22
N LYS A 275 23.33 -19.88 11.95
CA LYS A 275 23.13 -18.97 10.83
C LYS A 275 21.83 -18.17 10.95
N LEU A 276 20.72 -18.83 11.28
CA LEU A 276 19.42 -18.18 11.46
C LEU A 276 19.43 -17.20 12.64
N LYS A 277 20.10 -17.54 13.73
CA LYS A 277 20.32 -16.63 14.86
C LYS A 277 21.13 -15.39 14.43
N ASN A 278 22.21 -15.57 13.67
CA ASN A 278 22.99 -14.44 13.12
C ASN A 278 22.15 -13.59 12.15
N GLN A 279 21.27 -14.21 11.35
CA GLN A 279 20.31 -13.49 10.51
C GLN A 279 19.30 -12.68 11.34
N GLY A 280 18.86 -13.21 12.49
CA GLY A 280 18.00 -12.49 13.43
C GLY A 280 18.65 -11.22 13.97
N TYR A 281 19.92 -11.32 14.40
CA TYR A 281 20.70 -10.14 14.83
C TYR A 281 20.88 -9.12 13.69
N ALA A 282 21.30 -9.56 12.50
CA ALA A 282 21.46 -8.68 11.35
C ALA A 282 20.14 -7.99 10.96
N GLN A 283 19.00 -8.67 11.13
CA GLN A 283 17.69 -8.09 10.89
C GLN A 283 17.34 -7.01 11.93
N LEU A 284 17.65 -7.21 13.21
CA LEU A 284 17.49 -6.16 14.24
C LEU A 284 18.38 -4.94 13.96
N ASP A 285 19.61 -5.15 13.51
CA ASP A 285 20.51 -4.05 13.15
C ASP A 285 19.96 -3.25 11.97
N SER A 286 19.44 -3.94 10.94
CA SER A 286 18.77 -3.31 9.79
C SER A 286 17.55 -2.49 10.21
N CYS A 287 16.75 -3.02 11.14
CA CYS A 287 15.61 -2.32 11.72
C CYS A 287 16.03 -1.05 12.48
N THR A 288 17.11 -1.15 13.26
CA THR A 288 17.68 -0.04 14.02
C THR A 288 18.22 1.07 13.11
N ALA A 289 18.90 0.72 12.01
CA ALA A 289 19.37 1.69 11.04
C ALA A 289 18.21 2.48 10.41
N LYS A 290 17.15 1.78 9.99
CA LYS A 290 15.95 2.41 9.40
C LYS A 290 15.22 3.30 10.41
N PHE A 291 15.13 2.86 11.66
CA PHE A 291 14.59 3.66 12.76
C PHE A 291 15.37 4.97 12.91
N ASN A 292 16.70 4.90 12.98
CA ASN A 292 17.56 6.07 13.12
C ASN A 292 17.42 7.05 11.96
N THR A 293 17.25 6.55 10.73
CA THR A 293 16.95 7.40 9.56
C THR A 293 15.63 8.13 9.73
N ILE A 294 14.55 7.43 10.11
CA ILE A 294 13.23 8.06 10.33
C ILE A 294 13.35 9.17 11.38
N ILE A 295 13.99 8.89 12.52
CA ILE A 295 14.15 9.88 13.58
C ILE A 295 14.99 11.09 13.12
N SER A 296 16.10 10.86 12.41
CA SER A 296 16.94 11.93 11.87
C SER A 296 16.18 12.83 10.90
N ASP A 297 15.38 12.23 10.00
CA ASP A 297 14.58 12.99 9.04
C ASP A 297 13.52 13.83 9.76
N THR A 298 12.81 13.23 10.73
CA THR A 298 11.82 13.94 11.54
C THR A 298 12.46 15.06 12.36
N GLU A 299 13.64 14.84 12.93
CA GLU A 299 14.39 15.87 13.66
C GLU A 299 14.74 17.06 12.78
N LYS A 300 15.23 16.80 11.56
CA LYS A 300 15.50 17.86 10.58
C LYS A 300 14.26 18.67 10.25
N GLN A 301 13.11 18.00 10.04
CA GLN A 301 11.84 18.67 9.76
C GLN A 301 11.35 19.51 10.93
N LEU A 302 11.43 18.98 12.16
CA LEU A 302 11.04 19.70 13.37
C LEU A 302 11.92 20.95 13.58
N LYS A 303 13.25 20.81 13.48
CA LYS A 303 14.19 21.93 13.62
C LYS A 303 14.03 22.99 12.53
N ALA A 304 13.91 22.58 11.26
CA ALA A 304 13.73 23.49 10.14
C ALA A 304 12.45 24.35 10.28
N ASN A 305 11.47 23.86 11.01
CA ASN A 305 10.20 24.55 11.27
C ASN A 305 10.12 25.14 12.69
N GLY A 306 11.21 25.15 13.46
CA GLY A 306 11.24 25.75 14.81
C GLY A 306 10.37 25.03 15.84
N TYR A 307 10.11 23.73 15.67
CA TYR A 307 9.36 22.93 16.62
C TYR A 307 10.28 22.16 17.58
N SER A 308 9.73 21.78 18.74
CA SER A 308 10.42 20.93 19.71
C SER A 308 10.73 19.55 19.13
N THR A 309 11.86 18.97 19.53
CA THR A 309 12.27 17.61 19.16
C THR A 309 12.09 16.60 20.30
N ALA A 310 11.50 17.02 21.43
CA ALA A 310 11.43 16.20 22.64
C ALA A 310 10.72 14.84 22.43
N VAL A 311 9.69 14.80 21.58
CA VAL A 311 8.95 13.55 21.26
C VAL A 311 9.84 12.46 20.64
N LEU A 312 10.92 12.85 19.97
CA LEU A 312 11.84 11.89 19.36
C LEU A 312 12.56 11.04 20.39
N GLN A 313 12.77 11.57 21.61
CA GLN A 313 13.36 10.80 22.69
C GLN A 313 12.43 9.66 23.11
N SER A 314 11.13 9.93 23.25
CA SER A 314 10.13 8.89 23.56
C SER A 314 10.11 7.77 22.50
N TYR A 315 10.26 8.12 21.21
CA TYR A 315 10.35 7.12 20.15
C TYR A 315 11.63 6.28 20.26
N ARG A 316 12.77 6.90 20.60
CA ARG A 316 14.05 6.19 20.81
C ARG A 316 13.96 5.23 21.99
N ASP A 317 13.39 5.68 23.10
CA ASP A 317 13.28 4.88 24.32
C ASP A 317 12.39 3.65 24.09
N GLU A 318 11.23 3.84 23.46
CA GLU A 318 10.31 2.75 23.12
C GLU A 318 10.95 1.74 22.16
N PHE A 319 11.60 2.22 21.10
CA PHE A 319 12.27 1.36 20.14
C PHE A 319 13.42 0.56 20.77
N ASN A 320 14.28 1.22 21.55
CA ASN A 320 15.39 0.57 22.23
C ASN A 320 14.90 -0.50 23.20
N ARG A 321 13.83 -0.24 23.95
CA ARG A 321 13.20 -1.23 24.83
C ARG A 321 12.77 -2.48 24.06
N GLN A 322 12.13 -2.31 22.90
CA GLN A 322 11.68 -3.43 22.07
C GLN A 322 12.86 -4.21 21.47
N VAL A 323 13.90 -3.52 21.01
CA VAL A 323 15.11 -4.15 20.45
C VAL A 323 15.83 -4.98 21.51
N GLU A 324 16.02 -4.43 22.72
CA GLU A 324 16.67 -5.16 23.81
C GLU A 324 15.85 -6.38 24.25
N ALA A 325 14.52 -6.25 24.35
CA ALA A 325 13.66 -7.41 24.60
C ALA A 325 13.81 -8.49 23.52
N GLY A 326 13.90 -8.10 22.24
CA GLY A 326 14.15 -9.03 21.13
C GLY A 326 15.52 -9.71 21.20
N LYS A 327 16.58 -8.97 21.57
CA LYS A 327 17.93 -9.53 21.76
C LYS A 327 17.97 -10.55 22.90
N GLU A 328 17.32 -10.27 24.03
CA GLU A 328 17.28 -11.22 25.15
C GLU A 328 16.55 -12.52 24.79
N ILE A 329 15.45 -12.44 24.02
CA ILE A 329 14.80 -13.63 23.48
C ILE A 329 15.77 -14.45 22.62
N MET A 330 16.51 -13.80 21.71
CA MET A 330 17.48 -14.48 20.84
C MET A 330 18.72 -15.01 21.56
N LYS A 331 19.08 -14.44 22.71
CA LYS A 331 20.18 -14.90 23.55
C LYS A 331 19.85 -16.24 24.22
N GLY A 332 18.60 -16.44 24.62
CA GLY A 332 18.10 -17.70 25.19
C GLY A 332 17.92 -18.83 24.18
N MET A 333 18.07 -18.57 22.88
CA MET A 333 17.97 -19.57 21.82
C MET A 333 19.32 -20.31 21.66
N ALA A 334 19.31 -21.61 21.99
CA ALA A 334 20.41 -22.56 21.86
C ALA A 334 20.33 -23.34 20.54
#